data_AF-A0AAU1VJ43-F1
#
_entry.id   AF-A0AAU1VJ43-F1
#
_cell.length_a   1.000
_cell.length_b   1.000
_cell.length_c   1.000
_cell.angle_alpha   90.00
_cell.angle_beta   90.00
_cell.angle_gamma   90.00
#
_symmetry.space_group_name_H-M   'P 1'
#
loop_
_entity.id
_entity.type
_entity.pdbx_description
1 polymer ?
#
loop_
_entity_poly.entity_id
_entity_poly.type
_entity_poly.pdbx_seq_one_letter_code
_entity_poly.pdbx_strand_id
1 'polypeptide(L)'
;MTTDANETAFHDIDPHANDAAPYGGGDPYADYRAATGLSFTDLVDLADRRLGAGVIAANDEFFAERENLLIREPAVFDPERFGHKGKIMDGWETRRRRGADADHPFPAPGDHDWAIVRLGAPGIIRGIIVDTAHFRGNYPQRVSVQAVAVEGSPSPEQLLADDVKWEELVPPTPVRGHAANAFEITGDRRYTHLRLCQHPDGGIARLRVHGEVVPDPAWLAALGTIDLISIMNGGTYEDASDRFYSSPAQIILPGTSRKMDDGWENRRRRVRDTNDWVRFRLPAQGAVRAVEIDTAYLKGNAAGWISLQGRDGTTGEWSEIVPRTRLQPDTVHRFVLDTEAVVTHVRLDAFPDGGVARMRLHGSLTEAGAAELARRYERSRA
;
A
#
# COMPACT_ATOMS: atom_id res chain seq x y z
N MET A 1 23.12 -5.86 -4.32
CA MET A 1 23.61 -5.35 -3.02
C MET A 1 22.51 -4.46 -2.47
N THR A 2 21.62 -5.03 -1.67
CA THR A 2 20.54 -4.32 -1.00
C THR A 2 21.15 -3.58 0.19
N THR A 3 21.50 -2.32 -0.03
CA THR A 3 21.87 -1.40 1.05
C THR A 3 20.59 -1.00 1.77
N ASP A 4 20.51 -1.34 3.05
CA ASP A 4 19.57 -0.77 3.99
C ASP A 4 19.63 0.77 3.84
N ALA A 5 18.51 1.42 3.52
CA ALA A 5 18.47 2.85 3.22
C ALA A 5 18.80 3.73 4.45
N ASN A 6 18.92 3.11 5.63
CA ASN A 6 19.48 3.71 6.83
C ASN A 6 20.83 3.05 7.15
N GLU A 7 21.93 3.61 6.65
CA GLU A 7 23.31 3.17 6.95
C GLU A 7 23.54 3.08 8.46
N THR A 8 23.44 1.87 9.01
CA THR A 8 23.89 1.54 10.37
C THR A 8 24.31 0.08 10.36
N ALA A 9 25.60 -0.17 10.56
CA ALA A 9 26.21 -1.48 10.46
C ALA A 9 25.54 -2.48 11.43
N PHE A 10 25.15 -3.65 10.93
CA PHE A 10 24.69 -4.76 11.75
C PHE A 10 25.89 -5.40 12.46
N HIS A 11 25.85 -5.49 13.79
CA HIS A 11 26.91 -6.11 14.58
C HIS A 11 26.63 -7.61 14.77
N ASP A 12 27.36 -8.45 14.04
CA ASP A 12 27.17 -9.91 13.99
C ASP A 12 27.63 -10.68 15.26
N ILE A 13 28.01 -9.96 16.34
CA ILE A 13 28.66 -10.54 17.53
C ILE A 13 27.73 -10.54 18.77
N ASP A 14 26.73 -9.66 18.83
CA ASP A 14 25.78 -9.57 19.95
C ASP A 14 24.34 -9.84 19.46
N PRO A 15 23.69 -10.94 19.90
CA PRO A 15 22.33 -11.29 19.47
C PRO A 15 21.26 -10.28 19.89
N HIS A 16 21.59 -9.36 20.81
CA HIS A 16 20.70 -8.31 21.31
C HIS A 16 21.00 -6.93 20.73
N ALA A 17 22.00 -6.79 19.85
CA ALA A 17 22.42 -5.49 19.31
C ALA A 17 21.29 -4.74 18.56
N ASN A 18 20.30 -5.48 18.06
CA ASN A 18 19.18 -4.94 17.31
C ASN A 18 17.90 -4.78 18.14
N ASP A 19 17.93 -5.19 19.42
CA ASP A 19 16.79 -5.05 20.32
C ASP A 19 16.50 -3.57 20.57
N ALA A 20 15.24 -3.28 20.91
CA ALA A 20 14.87 -2.01 21.50
C ALA A 20 14.82 -2.15 23.01
N ALA A 21 15.01 -1.04 23.73
CA ALA A 21 14.93 -1.04 25.18
C ALA A 21 13.54 -1.53 25.64
N PRO A 22 13.44 -2.22 26.79
CA PRO A 22 12.14 -2.52 27.38
C PRO A 22 11.29 -1.25 27.53
N TYR A 23 9.97 -1.35 27.28
CA TYR A 23 9.08 -0.20 27.38
C TYR A 23 9.09 0.37 28.80
N GLY A 24 9.54 1.64 28.92
CA GLY A 24 9.69 2.33 30.20
C GLY A 24 8.46 3.12 30.68
N GLY A 25 7.35 3.06 29.96
CA GLY A 25 6.17 3.92 30.18
C GLY A 25 6.17 5.18 29.29
N GLY A 26 5.02 5.86 29.22
CA GLY A 26 4.84 7.08 28.41
C GLY A 26 4.42 6.78 26.96
N ASP A 27 4.92 7.56 26.01
CA ASP A 27 4.63 7.36 24.58
C ASP A 27 5.26 6.05 24.08
N PRO A 28 4.46 5.06 23.64
CA PRO A 28 4.96 3.76 23.21
C PRO A 28 5.78 3.81 21.90
N TYR A 29 5.78 4.94 21.19
CA TYR A 29 6.57 5.16 19.98
C TYR A 29 7.77 6.11 20.19
N ALA A 30 8.06 6.52 21.43
CA ALA A 30 9.09 7.52 21.72
C ALA A 30 10.49 7.15 21.19
N ASP A 31 10.84 5.87 21.20
CA ASP A 31 12.10 5.31 20.71
C ASP A 31 11.92 4.43 19.46
N TYR A 32 10.77 4.54 18.79
CA TYR A 32 10.49 3.81 17.56
C TYR A 32 11.41 4.26 16.42
N ARG A 33 12.01 3.29 15.75
CA ARG A 33 12.90 3.53 14.61
C ARG A 33 12.10 3.56 13.32
N ALA A 34 11.56 4.74 12.99
CA ALA A 34 10.80 4.95 11.76
C ALA A 34 11.69 4.92 10.50
N ALA A 35 11.13 4.46 9.40
CA ALA A 35 11.72 4.59 8.08
C ALA A 35 11.20 5.89 7.44
N THR A 36 12.07 6.86 7.20
CA THR A 36 11.69 8.17 6.65
C THR A 36 12.45 8.46 5.36
N GLY A 37 11.88 9.32 4.50
CA GLY A 37 12.54 9.77 3.27
C GLY A 37 12.59 8.76 2.13
N LEU A 38 11.85 7.65 2.23
CA LEU A 38 11.80 6.61 1.21
C LEU A 38 10.77 6.95 0.12
N SER A 39 11.22 7.22 -1.10
CA SER A 39 10.37 7.63 -2.22
C SER A 39 9.30 6.61 -2.58
N PHE A 40 9.57 5.31 -2.41
CA PHE A 40 8.58 4.27 -2.72
C PHE A 40 7.36 4.32 -1.79
N THR A 41 7.45 4.96 -0.61
CA THR A 41 6.32 5.01 0.33
C THR A 41 5.19 5.95 -0.12
N ASP A 42 5.45 6.78 -1.14
CA ASP A 42 4.42 7.56 -1.83
C ASP A 42 3.54 6.70 -2.77
N LEU A 43 3.99 5.49 -3.10
CA LEU A 43 3.23 4.54 -3.91
C LEU A 43 2.17 3.81 -3.06
N VAL A 44 1.17 3.26 -3.74
CA VAL A 44 0.10 2.51 -3.09
C VAL A 44 0.64 1.26 -2.39
N ASP A 45 0.12 0.99 -1.20
CA ASP A 45 0.31 -0.29 -0.51
C ASP A 45 -0.58 -1.37 -1.14
N LEU A 46 0.03 -2.25 -1.94
CA LEU A 46 -0.61 -3.40 -2.57
C LEU A 46 -1.10 -4.43 -1.55
N ALA A 47 -0.65 -4.36 -0.29
CA ALA A 47 -1.12 -5.19 0.81
C ALA A 47 -2.33 -4.57 1.57
N ASP A 48 -2.82 -3.40 1.14
CA ASP A 48 -3.95 -2.74 1.80
C ASP A 48 -5.26 -3.56 1.65
N ARG A 49 -5.88 -3.88 2.79
CA ARG A 49 -7.15 -4.61 2.87
C ARG A 49 -8.27 -3.98 2.06
N ARG A 50 -8.28 -2.66 1.90
CA ARG A 50 -9.30 -1.93 1.13
C ARG A 50 -9.21 -2.22 -0.37
N LEU A 51 -8.05 -2.66 -0.84
CA LEU A 51 -7.86 -3.15 -2.22
C LEU A 51 -8.22 -4.63 -2.37
N GLY A 52 -8.54 -5.34 -1.28
CA GLY A 52 -8.88 -6.78 -1.29
C GLY A 52 -7.73 -7.71 -0.90
N ALA A 53 -6.60 -7.15 -0.43
CA ALA A 53 -5.48 -7.94 0.06
C ALA A 53 -5.88 -8.83 1.25
N GLY A 54 -5.13 -9.91 1.46
CA GLY A 54 -5.40 -10.80 2.58
C GLY A 54 -4.24 -11.73 2.90
N VAL A 55 -4.10 -12.03 4.19
CA VAL A 55 -3.25 -13.14 4.64
C VAL A 55 -4.08 -14.42 4.51
N ILE A 56 -3.72 -15.27 3.55
CA ILE A 56 -4.53 -16.43 3.16
C ILE A 56 -4.08 -17.72 3.85
N ALA A 57 -2.83 -17.75 4.33
CA ALA A 57 -2.30 -18.86 5.10
C ALA A 57 -1.14 -18.40 5.99
N ALA A 58 -0.93 -19.10 7.10
CA ALA A 58 0.27 -19.04 7.93
C ALA A 58 0.44 -20.40 8.59
N ASN A 59 1.67 -20.78 8.92
CA ASN A 59 1.93 -22.06 9.60
C ASN A 59 1.71 -21.98 11.12
N ASP A 60 1.81 -20.79 11.72
CA ASP A 60 1.55 -20.54 13.13
C ASP A 60 0.99 -19.12 13.32
N GLU A 61 0.12 -18.95 14.32
CA GLU A 61 -0.47 -17.67 14.74
C GLU A 61 -0.85 -17.74 16.22
N PHE A 62 -0.04 -18.43 17.02
CA PHE A 62 -0.46 -18.81 18.35
C PHE A 62 -0.73 -17.62 19.26
N PHE A 63 0.14 -16.62 19.30
CA PHE A 63 0.01 -15.48 20.22
C PHE A 63 -0.83 -14.35 19.63
N ALA A 64 -0.67 -14.06 18.34
CA ALA A 64 -1.41 -12.98 17.69
C ALA A 64 -1.74 -13.30 16.22
N GLU A 65 -2.93 -12.86 15.81
CA GLU A 65 -3.56 -13.18 14.52
C GLU A 65 -2.78 -12.57 13.34
N ARG A 66 -2.57 -13.38 12.32
CA ARG A 66 -1.81 -12.99 11.12
C ARG A 66 -2.45 -11.81 10.36
N GLU A 67 -3.77 -11.65 10.46
CA GLU A 67 -4.53 -10.61 9.78
C GLU A 67 -4.10 -9.19 10.20
N ASN A 68 -3.53 -9.04 11.40
CA ASN A 68 -3.01 -7.78 11.92
C ASN A 68 -1.89 -7.18 11.05
N LEU A 69 -1.15 -8.03 10.31
CA LEU A 69 -0.11 -7.57 9.37
C LEU A 69 -0.63 -6.50 8.40
N LEU A 70 -1.88 -6.62 7.97
CA LEU A 70 -2.47 -5.78 6.92
C LEU A 70 -3.39 -4.67 7.47
N ILE A 71 -3.47 -4.51 8.79
CA ILE A 71 -4.17 -3.35 9.38
C ILE A 71 -3.42 -2.09 8.97
N ARG A 72 -4.13 -1.05 8.52
CA ARG A 72 -3.51 0.18 8.01
C ARG A 72 -2.93 1.03 9.13
N GLU A 73 -3.67 1.15 10.22
CA GLU A 73 -3.31 1.97 11.37
C GLU A 73 -2.01 1.47 12.02
N PRO A 74 -1.21 2.37 12.62
CA PRO A 74 -0.07 1.98 13.44
C PRO A 74 -0.48 0.98 14.52
N ALA A 75 0.42 0.06 14.86
CA ALA A 75 0.18 -0.92 15.91
C ALA A 75 -0.04 -0.25 17.28
N VAL A 76 -1.04 -0.70 18.02
CA VAL A 76 -1.35 -0.19 19.34
C VAL A 76 -0.70 -1.07 20.41
N PHE A 77 -0.02 -0.44 21.36
CA PHE A 77 0.52 -1.10 22.53
C PHE A 77 -0.27 -0.73 23.77
N ASP A 78 -0.88 -1.73 24.40
CA ASP A 78 -1.50 -1.61 25.71
C ASP A 78 -0.65 -2.45 26.67
N PRO A 79 0.06 -1.84 27.66
CA PRO A 79 0.92 -2.56 28.60
C PRO A 79 0.17 -3.45 29.60
N GLU A 80 -1.13 -3.26 29.79
CA GLU A 80 -1.95 -4.02 30.76
C GLU A 80 -2.79 -5.13 30.10
N ARG A 81 -2.92 -5.11 28.77
CA ARG A 81 -3.68 -6.14 28.05
C ARG A 81 -2.96 -7.49 28.01
N PHE A 82 -3.53 -8.49 28.69
CA PHE A 82 -3.10 -9.89 28.67
C PHE A 82 -4.30 -10.80 28.43
N GLY A 83 -4.07 -11.90 27.70
CA GLY A 83 -5.03 -12.98 27.51
C GLY A 83 -4.49 -14.30 28.02
N HIS A 84 -5.22 -15.40 27.77
CA HIS A 84 -4.83 -16.74 28.24
C HIS A 84 -3.50 -17.26 27.69
N LYS A 85 -3.03 -16.70 26.56
CA LYS A 85 -1.76 -17.08 25.93
C LYS A 85 -0.60 -16.15 26.32
N GLY A 86 -0.85 -15.08 27.08
CA GLY A 86 0.17 -14.09 27.44
C GLY A 86 -0.19 -12.68 26.99
N LYS A 87 0.82 -11.88 26.68
CA LYS A 87 0.65 -10.50 26.23
C LYS A 87 -0.13 -10.49 24.91
N ILE A 88 -1.17 -9.66 24.80
CA ILE A 88 -1.83 -9.47 23.52
C ILE A 88 -1.07 -8.39 22.76
N MET A 89 -0.51 -8.77 21.61
CA MET A 89 0.24 -7.88 20.72
C MET A 89 -0.61 -7.53 19.49
N ASP A 90 -0.52 -6.29 19.03
CA ASP A 90 -1.14 -5.85 17.78
C ASP A 90 -0.19 -6.14 16.61
N GLY A 91 -0.18 -7.41 16.19
CA GLY A 91 0.66 -7.94 15.13
C GLY A 91 0.40 -9.42 14.87
N TRP A 92 1.26 -10.05 14.09
CA TRP A 92 1.35 -11.51 13.92
C TRP A 92 2.50 -12.03 14.78
N GLU A 93 2.22 -12.94 15.71
CA GLU A 93 3.22 -13.50 16.61
C GLU A 93 3.05 -15.01 16.76
N THR A 94 4.14 -15.74 16.51
CA THR A 94 4.17 -17.21 16.48
C THR A 94 4.76 -17.81 17.76
N ARG A 95 4.57 -19.12 17.95
CA ARG A 95 5.22 -19.84 19.07
C ARG A 95 6.74 -19.78 18.93
N ARG A 96 7.42 -19.69 20.07
CA ARG A 96 8.86 -19.91 20.14
C ARG A 96 9.20 -21.29 19.56
N ARG A 97 10.01 -21.31 18.51
CA ARG A 97 10.45 -22.55 17.91
C ARG A 97 11.54 -23.18 18.76
N ARG A 98 11.50 -24.50 18.85
CA ARG A 98 12.46 -25.32 19.60
C ARG A 98 13.03 -26.35 18.66
N GLY A 99 14.26 -26.78 18.94
CA GLY A 99 14.84 -27.90 18.22
C GLY A 99 14.20 -29.24 18.58
N ALA A 100 14.71 -30.30 17.96
CA ALA A 100 14.05 -31.60 17.93
C ALA A 100 13.99 -32.31 19.30
N ASP A 101 14.99 -32.08 20.16
CA ASP A 101 15.15 -32.81 21.43
C ASP A 101 16.03 -32.04 22.44
N ALA A 102 16.32 -32.67 23.58
CA ALA A 102 17.10 -32.07 24.65
C ALA A 102 18.59 -31.84 24.28
N ASP A 103 19.12 -32.64 23.37
CA ASP A 103 20.51 -32.53 22.90
C ASP A 103 20.63 -31.50 21.76
N HIS A 104 19.52 -31.23 21.07
CA HIS A 104 19.39 -30.23 20.00
C HIS A 104 18.25 -29.25 20.32
N PRO A 105 18.40 -28.37 21.33
CA PRO A 105 17.30 -27.52 21.82
C PRO A 105 16.99 -26.32 20.90
N PHE A 106 17.88 -26.00 19.96
CA PHE A 106 17.73 -24.86 19.05
C PHE A 106 17.12 -25.28 17.70
N PRO A 107 16.34 -24.40 17.04
CA PRO A 107 15.80 -24.65 15.70
C PRO A 107 16.89 -25.02 14.70
N ALA A 108 16.54 -25.86 13.73
CA ALA A 108 17.46 -26.27 12.67
C ALA A 108 17.78 -25.07 11.74
N PRO A 109 18.96 -25.04 11.11
CA PRO A 109 19.26 -24.04 10.08
C PRO A 109 18.18 -24.06 8.98
N GLY A 110 17.58 -22.90 8.73
CA GLY A 110 16.51 -22.77 7.74
C GLY A 110 15.09 -22.97 8.29
N ASP A 111 14.94 -23.35 9.55
CA ASP A 111 13.64 -23.28 10.22
C ASP A 111 13.13 -21.83 10.24
N HIS A 112 11.86 -21.66 9.88
CA HIS A 112 11.18 -20.37 9.88
C HIS A 112 9.67 -20.56 9.99
N ASP A 113 8.98 -19.53 10.47
CA ASP A 113 7.55 -19.37 10.31
C ASP A 113 7.23 -18.53 9.08
N TRP A 114 6.07 -18.74 8.47
CA TRP A 114 5.69 -18.08 7.24
C TRP A 114 4.21 -17.67 7.22
N ALA A 115 3.94 -16.59 6.50
CA ALA A 115 2.61 -16.14 6.14
C ALA A 115 2.54 -15.87 4.63
N ILE A 116 1.49 -16.37 3.98
CA ILE A 116 1.19 -16.10 2.57
C ILE A 116 0.19 -14.95 2.49
N VAL A 117 0.57 -13.90 1.77
CA VAL A 117 -0.22 -12.70 1.55
C VAL A 117 -0.61 -12.63 0.09
N ARG A 118 -1.92 -12.60 -0.20
CA ARG A 118 -2.45 -12.21 -1.51
C ARG A 118 -2.51 -10.69 -1.57
N LEU A 119 -1.89 -10.08 -2.57
CA LEU A 119 -1.97 -8.65 -2.81
C LEU A 119 -3.39 -8.27 -3.26
N GLY A 120 -3.83 -7.06 -2.93
CA GLY A 120 -5.15 -6.56 -3.32
C GLY A 120 -5.25 -6.31 -4.82
N ALA A 121 -4.15 -5.89 -5.43
CA ALA A 121 -4.02 -5.77 -6.87
C ALA A 121 -2.65 -6.32 -7.31
N PRO A 122 -2.60 -7.06 -8.43
CA PRO A 122 -1.35 -7.47 -9.02
C PRO A 122 -0.52 -6.26 -9.46
N GLY A 123 0.77 -6.26 -9.15
CA GLY A 123 1.60 -5.09 -9.40
C GLY A 123 3.09 -5.36 -9.30
N ILE A 124 3.86 -4.36 -9.72
CA ILE A 124 5.31 -4.35 -9.60
C ILE A 124 5.64 -3.76 -8.22
N ILE A 125 6.39 -4.50 -7.42
CA ILE A 125 6.78 -4.10 -6.07
C ILE A 125 8.03 -3.22 -6.16
N ARG A 126 8.00 -2.05 -5.49
CA ARG A 126 9.12 -1.10 -5.43
C ARG A 126 9.73 -1.02 -4.04
N GLY A 127 8.98 -1.35 -3.00
CA GLY A 127 9.52 -1.44 -1.66
C GLY A 127 8.61 -2.20 -0.70
N ILE A 128 9.21 -2.75 0.34
CA ILE A 128 8.53 -3.51 1.38
C ILE A 128 8.93 -2.94 2.74
N ILE A 129 7.97 -2.77 3.64
CA ILE A 129 8.24 -2.45 5.03
C ILE A 129 7.75 -3.61 5.89
N VAL A 130 8.66 -4.21 6.64
CA VAL A 130 8.36 -5.16 7.71
C VAL A 130 8.50 -4.43 9.04
N ASP A 131 7.37 -4.04 9.60
CA ASP A 131 7.30 -3.24 10.82
C ASP A 131 7.23 -4.16 12.05
N THR A 132 8.19 -4.00 12.95
CA THR A 132 8.29 -4.73 14.21
C THR A 132 7.87 -3.85 15.40
N ALA A 133 7.04 -2.82 15.17
CA ALA A 133 6.48 -1.98 16.23
C ALA A 133 6.03 -2.82 17.44
N HIS A 134 6.37 -2.34 18.63
CA HIS A 134 6.20 -2.99 19.94
C HIS A 134 6.84 -4.37 20.17
N PHE A 135 7.31 -5.07 19.15
CA PHE A 135 8.14 -6.27 19.28
C PHE A 135 9.59 -5.84 19.54
N ARG A 136 9.90 -5.58 20.82
CA ARG A 136 11.16 -4.96 21.25
C ARG A 136 12.32 -5.95 21.40
N GLY A 137 12.03 -7.17 21.85
CA GLY A 137 13.01 -8.27 21.97
C GLY A 137 12.48 -9.64 21.50
N ASN A 138 11.21 -9.70 21.09
CA ASN A 138 10.54 -10.89 20.55
C ASN A 138 10.19 -10.73 19.06
N TYR A 139 10.85 -9.81 18.36
CA TYR A 139 10.81 -9.73 16.90
C TYR A 139 11.68 -10.85 16.29
N PRO A 140 11.46 -11.25 15.03
CA PRO A 140 12.33 -12.22 14.38
C PRO A 140 13.73 -11.63 14.17
N GLN A 141 14.79 -12.41 14.41
CA GLN A 141 16.16 -11.90 14.21
C GLN A 141 16.46 -11.58 12.74
N ARG A 142 15.87 -12.34 11.82
CA ARG A 142 15.91 -12.06 10.38
C ARG A 142 14.54 -12.26 9.76
N VAL A 143 14.30 -11.58 8.65
CA VAL A 143 13.14 -11.83 7.79
C VAL A 143 13.60 -12.12 6.37
N SER A 144 12.81 -12.88 5.63
CA SER A 144 12.92 -12.98 4.17
C SER A 144 11.56 -12.80 3.54
N VAL A 145 11.55 -12.32 2.30
CA VAL A 145 10.32 -12.13 1.54
C VAL A 145 10.49 -12.72 0.16
N GLN A 146 9.55 -13.55 -0.23
CA GLN A 146 9.47 -14.12 -1.55
C GLN A 146 8.16 -13.71 -2.23
N ALA A 147 8.13 -13.71 -3.56
CA ALA A 147 6.97 -13.30 -4.34
C ALA A 147 6.68 -14.28 -5.48
N VAL A 148 5.41 -14.34 -5.88
CA VAL A 148 5.01 -15.13 -7.04
C VAL A 148 3.82 -14.50 -7.77
N ALA A 149 3.78 -14.74 -9.08
CA ALA A 149 2.63 -14.46 -9.93
C ALA A 149 1.91 -15.76 -10.23
N VAL A 150 0.69 -15.94 -9.69
CA VAL A 150 -0.17 -17.08 -9.99
C VAL A 150 -1.54 -16.53 -10.38
N GLU A 151 -1.98 -16.91 -11.58
CA GLU A 151 -3.24 -16.44 -12.15
C GLU A 151 -4.45 -17.08 -11.45
N GLY A 152 -5.59 -16.40 -11.52
CA GLY A 152 -6.84 -16.86 -10.92
C GLY A 152 -6.91 -16.64 -9.41
N SER A 153 -7.40 -17.63 -8.68
CA SER A 153 -7.61 -17.57 -7.23
C SER A 153 -7.12 -18.86 -6.58
N PRO A 154 -5.79 -19.10 -6.56
CA PRO A 154 -5.24 -20.34 -6.04
C PRO A 154 -5.51 -20.49 -4.54
N SER A 155 -5.75 -21.72 -4.09
CA SER A 155 -5.82 -22.05 -2.67
C SER A 155 -4.43 -22.02 -2.03
N PRO A 156 -4.33 -21.96 -0.68
CA PRO A 156 -3.06 -22.12 0.02
C PRO A 156 -2.29 -23.38 -0.38
N GLU A 157 -2.97 -24.52 -0.52
CA GLU A 157 -2.34 -25.78 -0.92
C GLU A 157 -1.73 -25.69 -2.32
N GLN A 158 -2.42 -25.04 -3.25
CA GLN A 158 -1.90 -24.82 -4.61
C GLN A 158 -0.68 -23.91 -4.61
N LEU A 159 -0.65 -22.86 -3.77
CA LEU A 159 0.49 -21.94 -3.64
C LEU A 159 1.72 -22.57 -2.96
N LEU A 160 1.50 -23.61 -2.17
CA LEU A 160 2.53 -24.38 -1.47
C LEU A 160 3.04 -25.59 -2.27
N ALA A 161 2.46 -25.87 -3.44
CA ALA A 161 2.91 -26.96 -4.29
C ALA A 161 4.34 -26.74 -4.81
N ASP A 162 5.09 -27.84 -4.99
CA ASP A 162 6.52 -27.82 -5.34
C ASP A 162 6.83 -27.18 -6.71
N ASP A 163 5.84 -27.15 -7.60
CA ASP A 163 5.93 -26.55 -8.94
C ASP A 163 5.78 -25.01 -8.92
N VAL A 164 5.23 -24.44 -7.83
CA VAL A 164 5.16 -22.98 -7.66
C VAL A 164 6.53 -22.41 -7.31
N LYS A 165 7.08 -21.61 -8.22
CA LYS A 165 8.40 -21.00 -8.06
C LYS A 165 8.29 -19.60 -7.46
N TRP A 166 8.55 -19.54 -6.16
CA TRP A 166 8.68 -18.31 -5.39
C TRP A 166 10.04 -17.65 -5.67
N GLU A 167 10.01 -16.40 -6.14
CA GLU A 167 11.21 -15.58 -6.33
C GLU A 167 11.59 -14.89 -5.04
N GLU A 168 12.86 -14.89 -4.68
CA GLU A 168 13.36 -14.19 -3.49
C GLU A 168 13.54 -12.71 -3.78
N LEU A 169 12.72 -11.87 -3.14
CA LEU A 169 12.84 -10.41 -3.23
C LEU A 169 13.74 -9.84 -2.13
N VAL A 170 13.64 -10.42 -0.93
CA VAL A 170 14.47 -10.09 0.23
C VAL A 170 15.06 -11.38 0.78
N PRO A 171 16.38 -11.62 0.68
CA PRO A 171 17.03 -12.76 1.30
C PRO A 171 16.90 -12.69 2.83
N PRO A 172 17.16 -13.78 3.58
CA PRO A 172 17.19 -13.74 5.03
C PRO A 172 18.11 -12.62 5.55
N THR A 173 17.52 -11.53 6.01
CA THR A 173 18.21 -10.28 6.33
C THR A 173 17.93 -9.91 7.79
N PRO A 174 18.96 -9.55 8.59
CA PRO A 174 18.76 -9.05 9.95
C PRO A 174 17.80 -7.87 9.99
N VAL A 175 16.96 -7.84 11.02
CA VAL A 175 16.03 -6.72 11.27
C VAL A 175 16.18 -6.20 12.68
N ARG A 176 15.57 -5.06 12.95
CA ARG A 176 15.55 -4.40 14.25
C ARG A 176 14.21 -4.58 14.92
N GLY A 177 14.23 -4.70 16.25
CA GLY A 177 13.02 -4.66 17.07
C GLY A 177 12.46 -3.25 17.14
N HIS A 178 11.14 -3.10 17.27
CA HIS A 178 10.50 -1.78 17.38
C HIS A 178 10.93 -0.80 16.26
N ALA A 179 10.90 -1.27 15.01
CA ALA A 179 11.41 -0.53 13.85
C ALA A 179 10.59 -0.80 12.58
N ALA A 180 10.52 0.20 11.70
CA ALA A 180 10.13 0.00 10.31
C ALA A 180 11.36 -0.48 9.52
N ASN A 181 11.45 -1.79 9.26
CA ASN A 181 12.53 -2.37 8.46
C ASN A 181 12.17 -2.28 6.98
N ALA A 182 12.86 -1.42 6.23
CA ALA A 182 12.52 -1.08 4.86
C ALA A 182 13.47 -1.72 3.86
N PHE A 183 12.91 -2.33 2.81
CA PHE A 183 13.64 -2.98 1.74
C PHE A 183 13.22 -2.40 0.40
N GLU A 184 14.15 -1.79 -0.32
CA GLU A 184 13.92 -1.36 -1.70
C GLU A 184 14.01 -2.57 -2.64
N ILE A 185 13.01 -2.71 -3.52
CA ILE A 185 12.92 -3.82 -4.46
C ILE A 185 13.16 -3.29 -5.87
N THR A 186 14.14 -3.87 -6.55
CA THR A 186 14.45 -3.57 -7.94
C THR A 186 13.88 -4.64 -8.85
N GLY A 187 13.53 -4.27 -10.07
CA GLY A 187 12.95 -5.16 -11.07
C GLY A 187 11.52 -4.78 -11.45
N ASP A 188 11.09 -5.21 -12.63
CA ASP A 188 9.82 -4.80 -13.25
C ASP A 188 8.79 -5.93 -13.34
N ARG A 189 9.04 -7.04 -12.63
CA ARG A 189 8.15 -8.19 -12.61
C ARG A 189 6.92 -7.90 -11.75
N ARG A 190 5.76 -8.29 -12.26
CA ARG A 190 4.46 -8.19 -11.61
C ARG A 190 4.23 -9.42 -10.74
N TYR A 191 3.79 -9.19 -9.50
CA TYR A 191 3.47 -10.24 -8.54
C TYR A 191 2.01 -10.18 -8.09
N THR A 192 1.54 -11.28 -7.53
CA THR A 192 0.16 -11.46 -7.02
C THR A 192 0.13 -11.87 -5.55
N HIS A 193 1.19 -12.54 -5.09
CA HIS A 193 1.30 -13.07 -3.74
C HIS A 193 2.72 -12.84 -3.20
N LEU A 194 2.81 -12.72 -1.87
CA LEU A 194 4.05 -12.73 -1.11
C LEU A 194 4.06 -13.87 -0.10
N ARG A 195 5.25 -14.36 0.23
CA ARG A 195 5.53 -15.21 1.38
C ARG A 195 6.51 -14.48 2.28
N LEU A 196 6.02 -14.00 3.42
CA LEU A 196 6.82 -13.38 4.48
C LEU A 196 7.29 -14.47 5.43
N CYS A 197 8.59 -14.50 5.75
CA CYS A 197 9.17 -15.51 6.64
C CYS A 197 9.85 -14.85 7.85
N GLN A 198 9.61 -15.40 9.05
CA GLN A 198 10.24 -15.07 10.31
C GLN A 198 11.31 -16.12 10.64
N HIS A 199 12.56 -15.71 10.83
CA HIS A 199 13.66 -16.64 11.09
C HIS A 199 14.16 -16.53 12.55
N PRO A 200 14.01 -17.59 13.37
CA PRO A 200 13.20 -18.80 13.16
C PRO A 200 11.70 -18.63 13.51
N ASP A 201 11.37 -17.62 14.30
CA ASP A 201 10.04 -17.28 14.82
C ASP A 201 10.05 -15.82 15.33
N GLY A 202 8.90 -15.31 15.78
CA GLY A 202 8.81 -14.04 16.48
C GLY A 202 7.54 -13.26 16.17
N GLY A 203 7.63 -11.94 16.30
CA GLY A 203 6.51 -11.03 16.07
C GLY A 203 6.77 -9.93 15.04
N ILE A 204 5.80 -9.72 14.14
CA ILE A 204 5.78 -8.63 13.15
C ILE A 204 4.46 -7.89 13.30
N ALA A 205 4.50 -6.57 13.47
CA ALA A 205 3.33 -5.75 13.68
C ALA A 205 2.57 -5.49 12.38
N ARG A 206 3.27 -5.04 11.33
CA ARG A 206 2.69 -4.67 10.04
C ARG A 206 3.56 -5.11 8.88
N LEU A 207 2.90 -5.37 7.75
CA LEU A 207 3.52 -5.50 6.44
C LEU A 207 2.95 -4.40 5.54
N ARG A 208 3.83 -3.68 4.84
CA ARG A 208 3.47 -2.76 3.75
C ARG A 208 4.21 -3.17 2.49
N VAL A 209 3.52 -3.18 1.36
CA VAL A 209 4.06 -3.60 0.06
C VAL A 209 3.78 -2.49 -0.94
N HIS A 210 4.71 -1.56 -1.09
CA HIS A 210 4.54 -0.40 -1.94
C HIS A 210 4.89 -0.72 -3.39
N GLY A 211 4.01 -0.36 -4.31
CA GLY A 211 4.23 -0.68 -5.72
C GLY A 211 3.25 -0.03 -6.69
N GLU A 212 3.36 -0.46 -7.93
CA GLU A 212 2.55 0.04 -9.04
C GLU A 212 1.62 -1.06 -9.53
N VAL A 213 0.31 -0.80 -9.55
CA VAL A 213 -0.67 -1.74 -10.08
C VAL A 213 -0.50 -1.89 -11.60
N VAL A 214 -0.46 -3.14 -12.06
CA VAL A 214 -0.44 -3.49 -13.48
C VAL A 214 -1.66 -4.37 -13.76
N PRO A 215 -2.79 -3.78 -14.17
CA PRO A 215 -4.03 -4.51 -14.43
C PRO A 215 -3.91 -5.36 -15.70
N ASP A 216 -4.73 -6.39 -15.79
CA ASP A 216 -4.87 -7.18 -17.01
C ASP A 216 -5.61 -6.37 -18.10
N PRO A 217 -4.97 -6.07 -19.25
CA PRO A 217 -5.60 -5.33 -20.34
C PRO A 217 -6.84 -6.03 -20.91
N ALA A 218 -6.86 -7.38 -20.95
CA ALA A 218 -8.00 -8.15 -21.45
C ALA A 218 -9.21 -8.01 -20.53
N TRP A 219 -8.97 -7.99 -19.21
CA TRP A 219 -10.02 -7.74 -18.22
C TRP A 219 -10.63 -6.34 -18.39
N LEU A 220 -9.80 -5.30 -18.51
CA LEU A 220 -10.28 -3.93 -18.70
C LEU A 220 -11.07 -3.77 -20.02
N ALA A 221 -10.60 -4.40 -21.09
CA ALA A 221 -11.30 -4.40 -22.39
C ALA A 221 -12.67 -5.08 -22.31
N ALA A 222 -12.78 -6.19 -21.57
CA ALA A 222 -14.04 -6.90 -21.38
C ALA A 222 -15.09 -6.09 -20.61
N LEU A 223 -14.66 -5.25 -19.65
CA LEU A 223 -15.55 -4.35 -18.91
C LEU A 223 -16.06 -3.18 -19.78
N GLY A 224 -15.27 -2.77 -20.78
CA GLY A 224 -15.56 -1.65 -21.67
C GLY A 224 -15.42 -0.30 -20.96
N THR A 225 -16.41 0.10 -20.15
CA THR A 225 -16.34 1.34 -19.37
C THR A 225 -15.79 1.07 -17.97
N ILE A 226 -14.71 1.76 -17.60
CA ILE A 226 -14.00 1.62 -16.33
C ILE A 226 -13.77 2.99 -15.67
N ASP A 227 -13.46 3.00 -14.38
CA ASP A 227 -12.88 4.17 -13.70
C ASP A 227 -11.38 4.27 -14.05
N LEU A 228 -11.05 5.16 -14.97
CA LEU A 228 -9.72 5.31 -15.55
C LEU A 228 -8.66 5.78 -14.55
N ILE A 229 -9.05 6.40 -13.43
CA ILE A 229 -8.10 6.84 -12.41
C ILE A 229 -8.02 5.90 -11.21
N SER A 230 -8.85 4.86 -11.17
CA SER A 230 -8.85 3.90 -10.06
C SER A 230 -7.46 3.29 -9.89
N ILE A 231 -6.99 3.21 -8.64
CA ILE A 231 -5.79 2.44 -8.30
C ILE A 231 -5.89 1.00 -8.82
N MET A 232 -7.07 0.38 -8.72
CA MET A 232 -7.29 -1.00 -9.18
C MET A 232 -7.10 -1.16 -10.68
N ASN A 233 -7.28 -0.07 -11.44
CA ASN A 233 -7.11 -0.02 -12.88
C ASN A 233 -5.74 0.59 -13.26
N GLY A 234 -4.81 0.76 -12.33
CA GLY A 234 -3.47 1.28 -12.59
C GLY A 234 -3.34 2.80 -12.60
N GLY A 235 -4.36 3.53 -12.13
CA GLY A 235 -4.24 4.96 -11.88
C GLY A 235 -3.29 5.26 -10.73
N THR A 236 -2.51 6.32 -10.85
CA THR A 236 -1.48 6.69 -9.87
C THR A 236 -1.60 8.15 -9.45
N TYR A 237 -1.39 8.39 -8.16
CA TYR A 237 -1.11 9.71 -7.62
C TYR A 237 0.29 10.18 -8.05
N GLU A 238 0.43 11.43 -8.49
CA GLU A 238 1.73 12.01 -8.85
C GLU A 238 2.21 13.05 -7.84
N ASP A 239 1.36 14.04 -7.53
CA ASP A 239 1.75 15.16 -6.67
C ASP A 239 0.53 15.92 -6.14
N ALA A 240 0.70 16.66 -5.06
CA ALA A 240 -0.32 17.54 -4.51
C ALA A 240 0.30 18.78 -3.88
N SER A 241 -0.47 19.87 -3.84
CA SER A 241 -0.08 21.09 -3.12
C SER A 241 0.02 20.91 -1.61
N ASP A 242 -0.78 20.00 -1.05
CA ASP A 242 -0.86 19.74 0.39
C ASP A 242 -1.16 18.26 0.68
N ARG A 243 -0.50 17.74 1.73
CA ARG A 243 -0.58 16.34 2.20
C ARG A 243 -0.79 16.26 3.71
N PHE A 244 -1.32 17.32 4.34
CA PHE A 244 -1.20 17.48 5.79
C PHE A 244 -2.05 16.50 6.61
N TYR A 245 -3.34 16.37 6.29
CA TYR A 245 -4.25 15.54 7.08
C TYR A 245 -4.36 14.11 6.55
N SER A 246 -4.30 13.93 5.22
CA SER A 246 -4.39 12.61 4.61
C SER A 246 -3.72 12.54 3.24
N SER A 247 -3.38 11.32 2.83
CA SER A 247 -2.76 11.08 1.52
C SER A 247 -3.74 11.38 0.38
N PRO A 248 -3.32 12.10 -0.68
CA PRO A 248 -4.15 12.35 -1.86
C PRO A 248 -4.52 11.07 -2.64
N ALA A 249 -3.76 9.98 -2.46
CA ALA A 249 -4.07 8.67 -3.06
C ALA A 249 -5.45 8.12 -2.61
N GLN A 250 -6.00 8.62 -1.50
CA GLN A 250 -7.33 8.27 -1.01
C GLN A 250 -8.43 8.57 -2.05
N ILE A 251 -8.27 9.62 -2.85
CA ILE A 251 -9.25 10.06 -3.86
C ILE A 251 -9.54 8.96 -4.88
N ILE A 252 -8.54 8.14 -5.22
CA ILE A 252 -8.60 7.13 -6.29
C ILE A 252 -8.76 5.69 -5.80
N LEU A 253 -8.97 5.50 -4.49
CA LEU A 253 -9.25 4.17 -3.92
C LEU A 253 -10.63 3.65 -4.35
N PRO A 254 -10.86 2.33 -4.37
CA PRO A 254 -12.16 1.75 -4.68
C PRO A 254 -13.22 2.07 -3.59
N GLY A 255 -14.49 1.88 -3.95
CA GLY A 255 -15.63 2.09 -3.05
C GLY A 255 -15.92 3.56 -2.70
N THR A 256 -16.87 3.77 -1.80
CA THR A 256 -17.16 5.08 -1.21
C THR A 256 -16.35 5.27 0.07
N SER A 257 -16.15 6.52 0.48
CA SER A 257 -15.60 6.81 1.81
C SER A 257 -16.50 6.21 2.90
N ARG A 258 -15.91 5.83 4.04
CA ARG A 258 -16.64 5.32 5.23
C ARG A 258 -16.52 6.22 6.46
N LYS A 259 -15.61 7.19 6.42
CA LYS A 259 -15.29 8.12 7.51
C LYS A 259 -14.51 9.31 6.95
N MET A 260 -14.42 10.40 7.70
CA MET A 260 -13.88 11.67 7.18
C MET A 260 -12.40 11.58 6.74
N ASP A 261 -11.56 10.82 7.45
CA ASP A 261 -10.14 10.61 7.13
C ASP A 261 -9.91 9.59 6.00
N ASP A 262 -10.98 9.02 5.45
CA ASP A 262 -10.99 8.16 4.26
C ASP A 262 -11.21 9.00 2.98
N GLY A 263 -10.61 10.18 2.91
CA GLY A 263 -10.56 11.09 1.77
C GLY A 263 -9.26 11.90 1.77
N TRP A 264 -9.08 12.82 0.83
CA TRP A 264 -8.02 13.84 0.88
C TRP A 264 -8.55 15.09 1.58
N GLU A 265 -7.84 15.57 2.59
CA GLU A 265 -8.10 16.84 3.29
C GLU A 265 -6.80 17.64 3.42
N ASN A 266 -6.90 18.95 3.20
CA ASN A 266 -5.79 19.91 3.20
C ASN A 266 -5.92 20.91 4.36
N ARG A 267 -4.85 21.68 4.60
CA ARG A 267 -4.90 22.79 5.56
C ARG A 267 -5.78 23.93 5.02
N ARG A 268 -6.47 24.61 5.95
CA ARG A 268 -7.21 25.84 5.62
C ARG A 268 -6.30 26.90 5.00
N ARG A 269 -6.59 27.30 3.77
CA ARG A 269 -5.82 28.27 2.99
C ARG A 269 -6.39 29.68 3.16
N ARG A 270 -5.49 30.66 3.25
CA ARG A 270 -5.82 32.10 3.42
C ARG A 270 -5.13 33.01 2.42
N VAL A 271 -4.22 32.45 1.62
CA VAL A 271 -3.51 33.19 0.58
C VAL A 271 -4.48 33.42 -0.58
N ARG A 272 -4.78 34.69 -0.87
CA ARG A 272 -5.71 35.07 -1.95
C ARG A 272 -5.20 34.57 -3.29
N ASP A 273 -6.15 34.28 -4.19
CA ASP A 273 -5.88 33.86 -5.57
C ASP A 273 -5.02 32.60 -5.71
N THR A 274 -5.02 31.74 -4.68
CA THR A 274 -4.39 30.42 -4.69
C THR A 274 -5.41 29.35 -4.34
N ASN A 275 -5.07 28.10 -4.68
CA ASN A 275 -5.91 26.94 -4.41
C ASN A 275 -5.07 25.71 -4.08
N ASP A 276 -5.69 24.68 -3.51
CA ASP A 276 -5.08 23.36 -3.40
C ASP A 276 -5.38 22.50 -4.62
N TRP A 277 -4.46 21.59 -4.95
CA TRP A 277 -4.57 20.75 -6.15
C TRP A 277 -3.93 19.38 -5.95
N VAL A 278 -4.40 18.41 -6.74
CA VAL A 278 -3.85 17.06 -6.81
C VAL A 278 -3.73 16.63 -8.27
N ARG A 279 -2.61 16.00 -8.63
CA ARG A 279 -2.33 15.45 -9.95
C ARG A 279 -2.34 13.93 -9.93
N PHE A 280 -2.96 13.35 -10.95
CA PHE A 280 -3.05 11.93 -11.17
C PHE A 280 -2.65 11.57 -12.60
N ARG A 281 -2.16 10.35 -12.77
CA ARG A 281 -1.88 9.74 -14.06
C ARG A 281 -2.75 8.50 -14.23
N LEU A 282 -3.36 8.38 -15.41
CA LEU A 282 -4.13 7.22 -15.83
C LEU A 282 -3.16 6.05 -16.14
N PRO A 283 -3.64 4.79 -16.15
CA PRO A 283 -2.79 3.64 -16.50
C PRO A 283 -2.17 3.73 -17.89
N ALA A 284 -2.87 4.36 -18.81
CA ALA A 284 -2.47 4.73 -20.17
C ALA A 284 -3.45 5.79 -20.70
N GLN A 285 -3.32 6.22 -21.96
CA GLN A 285 -4.25 7.19 -22.55
C GLN A 285 -5.69 6.67 -22.53
N GLY A 286 -6.61 7.48 -21.98
CA GLY A 286 -8.02 7.15 -21.84
C GLY A 286 -8.93 8.26 -22.36
N ALA A 287 -10.09 7.86 -22.85
CA ALA A 287 -11.18 8.73 -23.25
C ALA A 287 -12.23 8.80 -22.13
N VAL A 288 -12.21 9.89 -21.36
CA VAL A 288 -13.12 10.14 -20.25
C VAL A 288 -14.46 10.62 -20.79
N ARG A 289 -15.57 10.02 -20.34
CA ARG A 289 -16.94 10.35 -20.78
C ARG A 289 -17.82 10.90 -19.65
N ALA A 290 -17.53 10.54 -18.41
CA ALA A 290 -18.20 11.10 -17.24
C ALA A 290 -17.25 11.18 -16.04
N VAL A 291 -17.54 12.12 -15.15
CA VAL A 291 -16.77 12.39 -13.94
C VAL A 291 -17.70 12.30 -12.73
N GLU A 292 -17.24 11.64 -11.66
CA GLU A 292 -17.85 11.75 -10.34
C GLU A 292 -16.89 12.40 -9.35
N ILE A 293 -17.40 13.32 -8.54
CA ILE A 293 -16.70 13.93 -7.40
C ILE A 293 -17.54 13.70 -6.15
N ASP A 294 -16.98 12.98 -5.20
CA ASP A 294 -17.64 12.64 -3.94
C ASP A 294 -17.03 13.44 -2.78
N THR A 295 -17.88 14.10 -1.99
CA THR A 295 -17.53 14.81 -0.76
C THR A 295 -18.08 14.11 0.49
N ALA A 296 -18.41 12.81 0.40
CA ALA A 296 -18.90 12.01 1.52
C ALA A 296 -18.09 12.20 2.81
N TYR A 297 -18.80 12.29 3.93
CA TYR A 297 -18.28 12.54 5.28
C TYR A 297 -17.65 13.91 5.53
N LEU A 298 -17.49 14.76 4.51
CA LEU A 298 -16.98 16.13 4.64
C LEU A 298 -18.16 17.10 4.71
N LYS A 299 -18.56 17.47 5.93
CA LYS A 299 -19.78 18.25 6.19
C LYS A 299 -19.56 19.76 6.30
N GLY A 300 -18.44 20.14 6.90
CA GLY A 300 -18.08 21.56 7.12
C GLY A 300 -16.78 21.99 6.43
N ASN A 301 -16.09 21.03 5.81
CA ASN A 301 -14.73 21.17 5.30
C ASN A 301 -14.58 20.51 3.91
N ALA A 302 -15.69 20.19 3.22
CA ALA A 302 -15.63 19.80 1.82
C ALA A 302 -15.09 20.96 0.97
N ALA A 303 -14.42 20.63 -0.14
CA ALA A 303 -14.05 21.62 -1.14
C ALA A 303 -15.29 22.42 -1.58
N GLY A 304 -15.23 23.75 -1.48
CA GLY A 304 -16.37 24.61 -1.81
C GLY A 304 -16.63 24.68 -3.33
N TRP A 305 -15.55 24.76 -4.10
CA TRP A 305 -15.57 24.65 -5.55
C TRP A 305 -14.43 23.75 -6.02
N ILE A 306 -14.63 23.07 -7.15
CA ILE A 306 -13.57 22.34 -7.84
C ILE A 306 -13.49 22.73 -9.31
N SER A 307 -12.35 22.51 -9.94
CA SER A 307 -12.25 22.33 -11.40
C SER A 307 -11.41 21.10 -11.69
N LEU A 308 -11.65 20.48 -12.85
CA LEU A 308 -10.86 19.34 -13.32
C LEU A 308 -10.25 19.68 -14.66
N GLN A 309 -8.94 19.52 -14.76
CA GLN A 309 -8.19 19.69 -16.00
C GLN A 309 -7.58 18.36 -16.44
N GLY A 310 -7.32 18.21 -17.73
CA GLY A 310 -6.64 17.06 -18.29
C GLY A 310 -5.63 17.43 -19.37
N ARG A 311 -4.63 16.58 -19.56
CA ARG A 311 -3.62 16.70 -20.61
C ARG A 311 -3.24 15.34 -21.17
N ASP A 312 -2.71 15.36 -22.39
CA ASP A 312 -2.10 14.20 -23.02
C ASP A 312 -0.57 14.28 -23.02
N GLY A 313 0.11 13.18 -22.70
CA GLY A 313 1.52 13.16 -22.35
C GLY A 313 1.92 14.02 -21.14
N THR A 314 3.22 14.07 -20.86
CA THR A 314 3.81 14.88 -19.77
C THR A 314 4.03 16.34 -20.15
N THR A 315 4.03 16.64 -21.46
CA THR A 315 4.30 17.97 -22.04
C THR A 315 3.08 18.60 -22.70
N GLY A 316 1.93 17.91 -22.75
CA GLY A 316 0.71 18.48 -23.31
C GLY A 316 0.16 19.64 -22.47
N GLU A 317 -0.54 20.54 -23.15
CA GLU A 317 -1.26 21.65 -22.52
C GLU A 317 -2.43 21.13 -21.67
N TRP A 318 -2.67 21.80 -20.54
CA TRP A 318 -3.83 21.50 -19.69
C TRP A 318 -5.10 22.09 -20.30
N SER A 319 -6.10 21.25 -20.49
CA SER A 319 -7.43 21.60 -21.00
C SER A 319 -8.50 21.34 -19.93
N GLU A 320 -9.57 22.13 -19.96
CA GLU A 320 -10.67 22.01 -19.00
C GLU A 320 -11.54 20.78 -19.31
N ILE A 321 -11.79 19.94 -18.30
CA ILE A 321 -12.76 18.82 -18.34
C ILE A 321 -14.02 19.22 -17.58
N VAL A 322 -13.86 19.75 -16.37
CA VAL A 322 -14.97 20.28 -15.55
C VAL A 322 -14.63 21.72 -15.17
N PRO A 323 -15.47 22.71 -15.54
CA PRO A 323 -15.24 24.10 -15.17
C PRO A 323 -15.34 24.28 -13.66
N ARG A 324 -14.90 25.44 -13.15
CA ARG A 324 -15.02 25.77 -11.73
C ARG A 324 -16.48 25.65 -11.27
N THR A 325 -16.78 24.60 -10.52
CA THR A 325 -18.12 24.20 -10.14
C THR A 325 -18.25 24.14 -8.63
N ARG A 326 -19.36 24.66 -8.10
CA ARG A 326 -19.66 24.61 -6.67
C ARG A 326 -20.06 23.20 -6.28
N LEU A 327 -19.52 22.69 -5.17
CA LEU A 327 -19.92 21.42 -4.58
C LEU A 327 -20.83 21.64 -3.36
N GLN A 328 -21.56 20.58 -3.01
CA GLN A 328 -22.28 20.44 -1.75
C GLN A 328 -21.48 19.54 -0.79
N PRO A 329 -21.55 19.79 0.52
CA PRO A 329 -20.98 18.88 1.52
C PRO A 329 -21.68 17.51 1.49
N ASP A 330 -20.95 16.45 1.84
CA ASP A 330 -21.48 15.08 2.01
C ASP A 330 -22.34 14.60 0.82
N THR A 331 -21.90 14.86 -0.41
CA THR A 331 -22.69 14.68 -1.63
C THR A 331 -21.86 14.13 -2.79
N VAL A 332 -22.45 13.24 -3.60
CA VAL A 332 -21.90 12.78 -4.87
C VAL A 332 -22.36 13.71 -6.00
N HIS A 333 -21.39 14.23 -6.76
CA HIS A 333 -21.61 15.11 -7.91
C HIS A 333 -21.26 14.35 -9.18
N ARG A 334 -22.13 14.39 -10.19
CA ARG A 334 -21.98 13.65 -11.43
C ARG A 334 -22.00 14.60 -12.62
N PHE A 335 -21.03 14.45 -13.51
CA PHE A 335 -20.87 15.27 -14.70
C PHE A 335 -20.78 14.33 -15.91
N VAL A 336 -21.72 14.44 -16.84
CA VAL A 336 -21.62 13.81 -18.16
C VAL A 336 -20.97 14.82 -19.10
N LEU A 337 -19.95 14.39 -19.84
CA LEU A 337 -19.22 15.28 -20.74
C LEU A 337 -19.90 15.30 -22.11
N ASP A 338 -20.04 16.49 -22.70
CA ASP A 338 -20.56 16.66 -24.06
C ASP A 338 -19.60 16.09 -25.13
N THR A 339 -18.31 16.08 -24.82
CA THR A 339 -17.25 15.51 -25.65
C THR A 339 -16.28 14.75 -24.76
N GLU A 340 -15.80 13.60 -25.22
CA GLU A 340 -14.83 12.83 -24.47
C GLU A 340 -13.51 13.58 -24.29
N ALA A 341 -12.95 13.54 -23.09
CA ALA A 341 -11.63 14.09 -22.82
C ALA A 341 -10.58 12.98 -22.98
N VAL A 342 -9.79 13.05 -24.05
CA VAL A 342 -8.70 12.10 -24.31
C VAL A 342 -7.43 12.57 -23.61
N VAL A 343 -7.02 11.88 -22.55
CA VAL A 343 -5.98 12.33 -21.62
C VAL A 343 -5.16 11.17 -21.07
N THR A 344 -3.97 11.47 -20.57
CA THR A 344 -3.14 10.55 -19.77
C THR A 344 -2.98 11.04 -18.33
N HIS A 345 -3.20 12.33 -18.09
CA HIS A 345 -3.10 12.94 -16.76
C HIS A 345 -4.29 13.83 -16.49
N VAL A 346 -4.67 13.92 -15.22
CA VAL A 346 -5.67 14.88 -14.75
C VAL A 346 -5.17 15.64 -13.53
N ARG A 347 -5.68 16.86 -13.36
CA ARG A 347 -5.44 17.71 -12.20
C ARG A 347 -6.78 18.17 -11.64
N LEU A 348 -7.01 17.84 -10.38
CA LEU A 348 -8.15 18.34 -9.62
C LEU A 348 -7.70 19.55 -8.80
N ASP A 349 -8.37 20.67 -8.96
CA ASP A 349 -8.16 21.89 -8.17
C ASP A 349 -9.35 22.09 -7.23
N ALA A 350 -9.09 22.34 -5.94
CA ALA A 350 -10.06 22.65 -4.90
C ALA A 350 -9.89 24.10 -4.42
N PHE A 351 -10.94 24.91 -4.49
CA PHE A 351 -10.89 26.35 -4.25
C PHE A 351 -11.68 26.78 -3.00
N PRO A 352 -11.07 27.61 -2.12
CA PRO A 352 -9.62 27.81 -2.01
C PRO A 352 -8.91 26.55 -1.49
N ASP A 353 -9.62 25.72 -0.74
CA ASP A 353 -9.15 24.50 -0.08
C ASP A 353 -10.39 23.62 0.23
N GLY A 354 -10.20 22.59 1.06
CA GLY A 354 -11.22 21.65 1.49
C GLY A 354 -11.00 20.26 0.92
N GLY A 355 -11.72 19.29 1.48
CA GLY A 355 -11.53 17.88 1.19
C GLY A 355 -12.34 17.35 0.00
N VAL A 356 -11.87 16.24 -0.55
CA VAL A 356 -12.56 15.41 -1.54
C VAL A 356 -12.40 13.95 -1.13
N ALA A 357 -13.51 13.22 -1.06
CA ALA A 357 -13.52 11.82 -0.64
C ALA A 357 -13.08 10.90 -1.78
N ARG A 358 -13.72 10.99 -2.95
CA ARG A 358 -13.39 10.19 -4.14
C ARG A 358 -13.53 11.01 -5.42
N MET A 359 -12.79 10.60 -6.44
CA MET A 359 -13.02 11.00 -7.83
C MET A 359 -13.09 9.74 -8.70
N ARG A 360 -13.96 9.75 -9.71
CA ARG A 360 -14.05 8.69 -10.71
C ARG A 360 -14.01 9.31 -12.10
N LEU A 361 -13.21 8.75 -13.00
CA LEU A 361 -13.21 9.12 -14.41
C LEU A 361 -13.75 7.95 -15.23
N HIS A 362 -15.05 7.95 -15.49
CA HIS A 362 -15.71 6.88 -16.23
C HIS A 362 -15.43 7.03 -17.72
N GLY A 363 -14.80 6.02 -18.31
CA GLY A 363 -14.37 6.05 -19.70
C GLY A 363 -13.80 4.72 -20.16
N SER A 364 -13.02 4.75 -21.23
CA SER A 364 -12.33 3.58 -21.77
C SER A 364 -10.92 3.97 -22.20
N LEU A 365 -10.01 3.00 -22.28
CA LEU A 365 -8.71 3.24 -22.90
C LEU A 365 -8.90 3.55 -24.39
N THR A 366 -8.08 4.44 -24.94
CA THR A 366 -7.98 4.59 -26.39
C THR A 366 -7.28 3.36 -26.98
N GLU A 367 -7.33 3.16 -28.30
CA GLU A 367 -6.59 2.08 -28.96
C GLU A 367 -5.08 2.15 -28.64
N ALA A 368 -4.52 3.37 -28.68
CA ALA A 368 -3.13 3.62 -28.33
C ALA A 368 -2.84 3.28 -26.86
N GLY A 369 -3.70 3.72 -25.93
CA GLY A 369 -3.56 3.44 -24.51
C GLY A 369 -3.70 1.96 -24.16
N ALA A 370 -4.63 1.24 -24.80
CA ALA A 370 -4.78 -0.20 -24.64
C ALA A 370 -3.53 -0.95 -25.12
N ALA A 371 -2.97 -0.57 -26.27
CA ALA A 371 -1.74 -1.17 -26.79
C ALA A 371 -0.52 -0.89 -25.91
N GLU A 372 -0.42 0.30 -25.32
CA GLU A 372 0.63 0.65 -24.36
C GLU A 372 0.53 -0.19 -23.08
N LEU A 373 -0.66 -0.28 -22.49
CA LEU A 373 -0.90 -1.08 -21.30
C LEU A 373 -0.61 -2.56 -21.57
N ALA A 374 -0.99 -3.10 -22.72
CA ALA A 374 -0.69 -4.47 -23.11
C ALA A 374 0.82 -4.74 -23.17
N ARG A 375 1.61 -3.84 -23.78
CA ARG A 375 3.08 -3.96 -23.78
C ARG A 375 3.67 -3.90 -22.37
N ARG A 376 3.14 -3.04 -21.51
CA ARG A 376 3.57 -2.96 -20.11
C ARG A 376 3.26 -4.26 -19.36
N TYR A 377 2.05 -4.78 -19.53
CA TYR A 377 1.61 -6.02 -18.91
C TYR A 377 2.49 -7.20 -19.33
N GLU A 378 2.71 -7.40 -20.64
CA GLU A 378 3.56 -8.48 -21.14
C GLU A 378 5.01 -8.39 -20.65
N ARG A 379 5.62 -7.19 -20.66
CA ARG A 379 6.98 -7.01 -20.11
C ARG A 379 7.06 -7.36 -18.63
N SER A 380 6.00 -7.09 -17.86
CA SER A 380 5.99 -7.37 -16.42
C SER A 380 5.77 -8.84 -16.08
N ARG A 381 5.43 -9.69 -17.07
CA ARG A 381 5.26 -11.14 -16.88
C ARG A 381 6.53 -11.93 -17.16
N ALA A 382 7.40 -11.39 -18.02
CA ALA A 382 8.74 -11.89 -18.25
C ALA A 382 9.58 -11.73 -16.98
#